data_AF-A0A9W4HSL3-F1
#
_entry.id   AF-A0A9W4HSL3-F1
#
_cell.length_a   1.000
_cell.length_b   1.000
_cell.length_c   1.000
_cell.angle_alpha   90.00
_cell.angle_beta   90.00
_cell.angle_gamma   90.00
#
_symmetry.space_group_name_H-M   'P 1'
#
loop_
_entity.id
_entity.type
_entity.pdbx_description
1 polymer ?
#
loop_
_entity_poly.entity_id
_entity_poly.type
_entity_poly.pdbx_seq_one_letter_code
_entity_poly.pdbx_strand_id
1 'polypeptide(L)'
;MWLKRCVMGEFVTLYEPRMEQFLRALERVEIEMASEVKQPGRPSLSARMRDSWRTGRFWFDYAARKSFDVDTIYWAALHNDGAGVELLDDKARAEMEPFTQIKMEQLKTYKEECTVRFPSEM
;
A
#
# COMPACT_ATOMS: atom_id res chain seq x y z
N MET A 1 -13.02 -10.11 2.24
CA MET A 1 -11.98 -9.19 1.73
C MET A 1 -11.51 -9.72 0.40
N TRP A 2 -11.65 -8.93 -0.66
CA TRP A 2 -11.29 -9.33 -2.03
C TRP A 2 -9.76 -9.55 -2.16
N LEU A 3 -8.94 -8.77 -1.44
CA LEU A 3 -7.48 -8.92 -1.42
C LEU A 3 -6.97 -10.03 -0.48
N LYS A 4 -7.80 -10.58 0.41
CA LYS A 4 -7.45 -11.75 1.25
C LYS A 4 -7.46 -13.08 0.47
N ARG A 5 -8.02 -13.12 -0.74
CA ARG A 5 -8.18 -14.35 -1.54
C ARG A 5 -7.47 -14.32 -2.91
N CYS A 6 -7.13 -13.14 -3.42
CA CYS A 6 -6.36 -12.96 -4.65
C CYS A 6 -5.03 -12.30 -4.32
N VAL A 7 -3.96 -12.76 -4.98
CA VAL A 7 -2.67 -12.07 -4.95
C VAL A 7 -2.88 -10.71 -5.61
N MET A 8 -2.52 -9.61 -4.94
CA MET A 8 -2.69 -8.23 -5.44
C MET A 8 -2.23 -8.08 -6.91
N GLY A 9 -1.16 -8.79 -7.28
CA GLY A 9 -0.67 -8.87 -8.66
C GLY A 9 -1.71 -9.34 -9.68
N GLU A 10 -2.50 -10.38 -9.38
CA GLU A 10 -3.57 -10.85 -10.28
C GLU A 10 -4.63 -9.77 -10.51
N PHE A 11 -5.02 -9.06 -9.44
CA PHE A 11 -5.96 -7.95 -9.55
C PHE A 11 -5.41 -6.87 -10.48
N VAL A 12 -4.14 -6.47 -10.30
CA VAL A 12 -3.50 -5.44 -11.14
C VAL A 12 -3.47 -5.88 -12.60
N THR A 13 -3.09 -7.13 -12.87
CA THR A 13 -3.02 -7.64 -14.25
C THR A 13 -4.36 -7.59 -14.98
N LEU A 14 -5.47 -7.78 -14.27
CA LEU A 14 -6.82 -7.74 -14.84
C LEU A 14 -7.40 -6.32 -14.90
N TYR A 15 -7.06 -5.48 -13.93
CA TYR A 15 -7.65 -4.15 -13.78
C TYR A 15 -6.94 -3.08 -14.63
N GLU A 16 -5.61 -3.10 -14.67
CA GLU A 16 -4.80 -2.07 -15.32
C GLU A 16 -5.15 -1.88 -16.81
N PRO A 17 -5.35 -2.94 -17.63
CA PRO A 17 -5.76 -2.76 -19.02
C PRO A 17 -7.12 -2.06 -19.17
N ARG A 18 -8.07 -2.36 -18.28
CA ARG A 18 -9.41 -1.75 -18.28
C ARG A 18 -9.37 -0.29 -17.83
N MET A 19 -8.56 -0.01 -16.80
CA MET A 19 -8.29 1.34 -16.35
C MET A 19 -7.68 2.19 -17.47
N GLU A 20 -6.65 1.69 -18.16
CA GLU A 20 -6.04 2.40 -19.28
C GLU A 20 -7.01 2.64 -20.44
N GLN A 21 -7.88 1.68 -20.74
CA GLN A 21 -8.94 1.88 -21.73
C GLN A 21 -9.88 3.03 -21.33
N PHE A 22 -10.31 3.07 -20.07
CA PHE A 22 -11.14 4.16 -19.53
C PHE A 22 -10.41 5.51 -19.61
N LEU A 23 -9.14 5.56 -19.21
CA LEU A 23 -8.35 6.80 -19.20
C LEU A 23 -8.10 7.34 -20.61
N ARG A 24 -7.94 6.47 -21.61
CA ARG A 24 -7.86 6.87 -23.03
C ARG A 24 -9.19 7.46 -23.53
N ALA A 25 -10.33 6.90 -23.13
CA ALA A 25 -11.62 7.46 -23.50
C ALA A 25 -11.85 8.82 -22.83
N LEU A 26 -11.51 8.94 -21.55
CA LEU A 26 -11.57 10.19 -20.80
C LEU A 26 -10.71 11.28 -21.42
N GLU A 27 -9.47 10.95 -21.78
CA GLU A 27 -8.54 11.88 -22.41
C GLU A 27 -9.06 12.44 -23.74
N ARG A 28 -9.73 11.63 -24.57
CA ARG A 28 -10.36 12.10 -25.81
C ARG A 28 -11.44 13.14 -25.54
N VAL A 29 -12.32 12.87 -24.58
CA VAL A 29 -13.37 13.79 -24.17
C VAL A 29 -12.78 15.09 -23.61
N GLU A 30 -11.71 14.99 -22.82
CA GLU A 30 -11.02 16.17 -22.28
C GLU A 30 -10.37 17.03 -23.37
N ILE A 31 -9.82 16.42 -24.43
CA ILE A 31 -9.28 17.13 -25.59
C ILE A 31 -10.39 17.84 -26.37
N GLU A 32 -11.52 17.17 -26.59
CA GLU A 32 -12.70 17.76 -27.25
C GLU A 32 -13.20 18.98 -26.45
N MET A 33 -13.38 18.85 -25.13
CA MET A 33 -13.84 19.96 -24.29
C MET A 33 -12.82 21.11 -24.14
N ALA A 34 -11.51 20.80 -24.14
CA ALA A 34 -10.46 21.81 -24.07
C ALA A 34 -10.42 22.70 -25.33
N SER A 35 -10.92 22.20 -26.46
CA SER A 35 -11.11 23.01 -27.67
C SER A 35 -12.23 24.06 -27.52
N GLU A 36 -13.20 23.81 -26.63
CA GLU A 36 -14.36 24.67 -26.37
C GLU A 36 -14.13 25.66 -25.20
N VAL A 37 -13.35 25.26 -24.19
CA VAL A 37 -13.11 26.07 -22.99
C VAL A 37 -11.61 26.20 -22.71
N LYS A 38 -11.03 27.38 -23.00
CA LYS A 38 -9.66 27.74 -22.62
C LYS A 38 -9.53 27.91 -21.10
N GLN A 39 -9.36 26.82 -20.36
CA GLN A 39 -8.94 26.86 -18.95
C GLN A 39 -7.45 26.48 -18.86
N PRO A 40 -6.53 27.46 -18.78
CA PRO A 40 -5.11 27.16 -18.61
C PRO A 40 -4.81 26.83 -17.14
N GLY A 41 -4.01 25.77 -16.92
CA GLY A 41 -3.17 25.67 -15.72
C GLY A 41 -3.35 24.45 -14.83
N ARG A 42 -4.32 23.56 -15.05
CA ARG A 42 -4.43 22.29 -14.32
C ARG A 42 -4.21 21.09 -15.24
N PRO A 43 -3.45 20.06 -14.81
CA PRO A 43 -3.35 18.80 -15.56
C PRO A 43 -4.74 18.17 -15.73
N SER A 44 -4.97 17.54 -16.88
CA SER A 44 -6.22 16.82 -17.16
C SER A 44 -6.49 15.75 -16.08
N LEU A 45 -7.75 15.41 -15.85
CA LEU A 45 -8.13 14.36 -14.90
C LEU A 45 -7.52 13.03 -15.33
N SER A 46 -7.51 12.70 -16.62
CA SER A 46 -6.82 11.50 -17.13
C SER A 46 -5.34 11.48 -16.74
N ALA A 47 -4.62 12.58 -16.91
CA ALA A 47 -3.22 12.70 -16.51
C ALA A 47 -3.04 12.54 -14.99
N ARG A 48 -3.90 13.17 -14.18
CA ARG A 48 -3.86 13.07 -12.72
C ARG A 48 -4.15 11.65 -12.22
N MET A 49 -5.07 10.94 -12.86
CA MET A 49 -5.40 9.56 -12.51
C MET A 49 -4.25 8.61 -12.86
N ARG A 50 -3.64 8.74 -14.04
CA ARG A 50 -2.42 7.98 -14.41
C ARG A 50 -1.28 8.25 -13.44
N ASP A 51 -1.06 9.52 -13.09
CA ASP A 51 -0.01 9.88 -12.14
C ASP A 51 -0.30 9.32 -10.73
N SER A 52 -1.57 9.35 -10.28
CA SER A 52 -1.97 8.76 -9.01
C SER A 52 -1.74 7.25 -8.94
N TRP A 53 -2.01 6.54 -10.03
CA TRP A 53 -1.72 5.11 -10.16
C TRP A 53 -0.21 4.84 -10.13
N ARG A 54 0.55 5.50 -11.00
CA ARG A 54 2.01 5.35 -11.14
C ARG A 54 2.79 5.65 -9.85
N THR A 55 2.37 6.68 -9.13
CA THR A 55 3.04 7.11 -7.88
C THR A 55 2.58 6.31 -6.65
N GLY A 56 1.61 5.40 -6.80
CA GLY A 56 1.05 4.64 -5.69
C GLY A 56 0.09 5.43 -4.79
N ARG A 57 -0.19 6.71 -5.08
CA ARG A 57 -1.16 7.52 -4.31
C ARG A 57 -2.56 6.92 -4.32
N PHE A 58 -2.96 6.28 -5.41
CA PHE A 58 -4.20 5.50 -5.48
C PHE A 58 -4.24 4.43 -4.38
N TRP A 59 -3.16 3.67 -4.21
CA TRP A 59 -3.05 2.60 -3.22
C TRP A 59 -3.02 3.12 -1.80
N PHE A 60 -2.32 4.25 -1.57
CA PHE A 60 -2.35 4.95 -0.28
C PHE A 60 -3.78 5.34 0.12
N ASP A 61 -4.48 6.03 -0.78
CA ASP A 61 -5.86 6.46 -0.57
C ASP A 61 -6.83 5.28 -0.41
N TYR A 62 -6.58 4.16 -1.11
CA TYR A 62 -7.38 2.95 -0.99
C TYR A 62 -7.16 2.26 0.36
N ALA A 63 -5.91 2.10 0.78
CA ALA A 63 -5.53 1.53 2.08
C ALA A 63 -6.13 2.34 3.25
N ALA A 64 -6.05 3.67 3.18
CA ALA A 64 -6.61 4.56 4.20
C ALA A 64 -8.13 4.37 4.38
N ARG A 65 -8.87 4.05 3.31
CA ARG A 65 -10.33 3.81 3.35
C ARG A 65 -10.72 2.37 3.66
N LYS A 66 -9.82 1.41 3.45
CA LYS A 66 -10.05 -0.03 3.63
C LYS A 66 -9.00 -0.60 4.58
N SER A 67 -9.12 -0.21 5.86
CA SER A 67 -8.16 -0.54 6.92
C SER A 67 -7.79 -2.02 7.04
N PHE A 68 -8.72 -2.91 6.71
CA PHE A 68 -8.48 -4.34 6.79
C PHE A 68 -7.51 -4.90 5.74
N ASP A 69 -7.37 -4.23 4.60
CA ASP A 69 -6.49 -4.65 3.50
C ASP A 69 -5.14 -3.90 3.54
N VAL A 70 -4.93 -3.01 4.53
CA VAL A 70 -3.76 -2.12 4.61
C VAL A 70 -2.45 -2.90 4.57
N ASP A 71 -2.32 -3.98 5.33
CA ASP A 71 -1.09 -4.78 5.36
C ASP A 71 -0.77 -5.33 3.96
N THR A 72 -1.74 -5.95 3.31
CA THR A 72 -1.58 -6.49 1.95
C THR A 72 -1.25 -5.39 0.94
N ILE A 73 -1.89 -4.23 1.01
CA ILE A 73 -1.63 -3.10 0.11
C ILE A 73 -0.24 -2.50 0.37
N TYR A 74 0.15 -2.39 1.64
CA TYR A 74 1.44 -1.86 2.01
C TYR A 74 2.55 -2.70 1.38
N TRP A 75 2.59 -3.99 1.67
CA TRP A 75 3.64 -4.88 1.15
C TRP A 75 3.63 -5.00 -0.36
N ALA A 76 2.46 -4.97 -0.99
CA ALA A 76 2.36 -5.21 -2.42
C ALA A 76 2.53 -3.94 -3.29
N ALA A 77 2.23 -2.75 -2.77
CA ALA A 77 2.17 -1.53 -3.59
C ALA A 77 2.84 -0.28 -2.98
N LEU A 78 3.07 -0.22 -1.66
CA LEU A 78 3.63 0.96 -1.00
C LEU A 78 5.01 0.71 -0.37
N HIS A 79 5.38 -0.55 -0.15
CA HIS A 79 6.67 -0.92 0.39
C HIS A 79 7.76 -0.62 -0.64
N ASN A 80 8.81 0.06 -0.17
CA ASN A 80 10.00 0.34 -0.94
C ASN A 80 11.17 -0.28 -0.17
N ASP A 81 11.85 -1.25 -0.79
CA ASP A 81 12.89 -2.07 -0.15
C ASP A 81 14.04 -1.23 0.45
N GLY A 82 14.25 0.00 -0.02
CA GLY A 82 15.26 0.94 0.50
C GLY A 82 14.76 1.95 1.55
N ALA A 83 13.49 1.92 1.93
CA ALA A 83 12.87 2.93 2.81
C ALA A 83 12.63 2.46 4.25
N GLY A 84 13.27 1.36 4.66
CA GLY A 84 13.15 0.80 5.99
C GLY A 84 14.16 1.40 6.97
N VAL A 85 15.01 0.54 7.52
CA VAL A 85 16.01 0.88 8.54
C VAL A 85 17.01 1.94 8.06
N GLU A 86 17.29 1.99 6.77
CA GLU A 86 18.26 2.92 6.19
C GLU A 86 17.81 4.40 6.25
N LEU A 87 16.50 4.66 6.35
CA LEU A 87 15.94 6.00 6.54
C LEU A 87 15.87 6.44 8.00
N LEU A 88 16.11 5.52 8.95
CA LEU A 88 16.09 5.85 10.37
C LEU A 88 17.33 6.66 10.74
N ASP A 89 17.16 7.65 11.60
CA ASP A 89 18.29 8.37 12.18
C ASP A 89 19.12 7.44 13.09
N ASP A 90 20.36 7.86 13.38
CA ASP A 90 21.32 7.07 14.17
C ASP A 90 20.76 6.69 15.55
N LYS A 91 19.94 7.57 16.13
CA LYS A 91 19.32 7.34 17.43
C LYS A 91 18.27 6.24 17.35
N ALA A 92 17.34 6.33 16.41
CA ALA A 92 16.31 5.32 16.18
C ALA A 92 16.92 3.96 15.85
N ARG A 93 18.02 3.93 15.07
CA ARG A 93 18.75 2.69 14.80
C ARG A 93 19.39 2.09 16.05
N ALA A 94 20.01 2.92 16.90
CA ALA A 94 20.63 2.47 18.15
C ALA A 94 19.59 1.95 19.16
N GLU A 95 18.39 2.54 19.20
CA GLU A 95 17.29 2.12 20.09
C GLU A 95 16.62 0.81 19.64
N MET A 96 16.74 0.44 18.37
CA MET A 96 16.07 -0.72 17.80
C MET A 96 16.58 -2.06 18.34
N GLU A 97 17.88 -2.17 18.59
CA GLU A 97 18.48 -3.40 19.11
C GLU A 97 18.04 -3.70 20.56
N PRO A 98 18.15 -2.76 21.53
CA PRO A 98 17.58 -2.95 22.87
C PRO A 98 16.08 -3.25 22.83
N PHE A 99 15.32 -2.56 21.98
CA PHE A 99 13.88 -2.82 21.84
C PHE A 99 13.60 -4.24 21.34
N THR A 100 14.39 -4.73 20.39
CA THR A 100 14.27 -6.10 19.87
C THR A 100 14.53 -7.13 20.97
N GLN A 101 15.56 -6.94 21.79
CA GLN A 101 15.86 -7.82 22.92
C GLN A 101 14.69 -7.89 23.91
N ILE A 102 14.15 -6.73 24.30
CA ILE A 102 12.97 -6.64 25.17
C ILE A 102 11.78 -7.40 24.57
N LYS A 103 11.53 -7.26 23.25
CA LYS A 103 10.44 -7.96 22.57
C LYS A 103 10.64 -9.46 22.51
N MET A 104 11.87 -9.93 22.34
CA MET A 104 12.20 -11.36 22.35
C MET A 104 12.02 -11.98 23.73
N GLU A 105 12.40 -11.28 24.80
CA GLU A 105 12.12 -11.71 26.18
C GLU A 105 10.61 -11.76 26.45
N GLN A 106 9.87 -10.72 26.10
CA GLN A 106 8.40 -10.69 26.22
C GLN A 106 7.74 -11.85 25.47
N LEU A 107 8.21 -12.15 24.25
CA LEU A 107 7.72 -13.26 23.45
C LEU A 107 8.01 -14.61 24.11
N LYS A 108 9.19 -14.78 24.71
CA LYS A 108 9.57 -15.98 25.44
C LYS A 108 8.64 -16.20 26.64
N THR A 109 8.46 -15.20 27.49
CA THR A 109 7.55 -15.26 28.65
C THR A 109 6.13 -15.60 28.22
N TYR A 110 5.62 -14.94 27.17
CA TYR A 110 4.29 -15.23 26.63
C TYR A 110 4.13 -16.68 26.17
N LYS A 111 5.14 -17.25 25.49
CA LYS A 111 5.11 -18.65 25.04
C LYS A 111 5.10 -19.63 26.22
N GLU A 112 5.88 -19.34 27.27
CA GLU A 112 5.88 -20.13 28.50
C GLU A 112 4.51 -20.10 29.18
N GLU A 113 3.90 -18.91 29.33
CA GLU A 113 2.55 -18.76 29.85
C GLU A 113 1.49 -19.51 29.04
N CYS A 114 1.55 -19.41 27.70
CA CYS A 114 0.66 -20.15 26.81
C CYS A 114 0.80 -21.66 26.97
N THR A 115 2.02 -22.16 27.13
CA THR A 115 2.29 -23.60 27.32
C THR A 115 1.70 -24.10 28.64
N VAL A 116 1.78 -23.28 29.70
CA VAL A 116 1.19 -23.60 31.01
C VAL A 116 -0.35 -23.54 30.99
N ARG A 117 -0.93 -22.54 30.32
CA ARG A 117 -2.39 -22.34 30.27
C ARG A 117 -3.13 -23.25 29.30
N PHE A 118 -2.47 -23.61 28.20
CA PHE A 118 -3.01 -24.48 27.15
C PHE A 118 -2.03 -25.63 26.91
N PRO A 119 -1.84 -26.52 27.91
CA PRO A 119 -1.05 -27.73 27.69
C PRO A 119 -1.69 -28.50 26.53
N SER A 120 -0.90 -28.96 25.57
CA SER A 120 -1.45 -29.77 24.48
C SER A 120 -2.08 -31.01 25.10
N GLU A 121 -3.39 -31.16 24.98
CA GLU A 121 -4.05 -32.44 25.24
C GLU A 121 -3.40 -33.46 24.28
N MET A 122 -2.66 -34.42 24.84
CA MET A 122 -2.18 -35.61 24.15
C MET A 122 -3.34 -36.58 23.95
#